data_AF-A0A8T1VI20-F1
#
_entry.id   AF-A0A8T1VI20-F1
#
_cell.length_a   1.000
_cell.length_b   1.000
_cell.length_c   1.000
_cell.angle_alpha   90.00
_cell.angle_beta   90.00
_cell.angle_gamma   90.00
#
_symmetry.space_group_name_H-M   'P 1'
#
loop_
_entity.id
_entity.type
_entity.pdbx_description
1 polymer ?
#
loop_
_entity_poly.entity_id
_entity_poly.type
_entity_poly.pdbx_seq_one_letter_code
_entity_poly.pdbx_strand_id
1 'polypeptide(L)'
;MLLLTHAGGCVSTTSSVVFYPFVASFPPLFTTALATGEGLSGSLAALLGVVQDPGGARRFSVTAFYLLCAVFMCVSLAAFAFLRCHPWAEAAKASSQVPELSIQKGKQLELELQDEREAEQDTLLTGGGGPSANTATGTRSGAAVFRQVWPLLACQFVLAAFSFGWLPSTMPYVYKKFAPPEDAETTTARLQTTASIAALILSPLASVATTWFQLYYVRSMSFVLLALASLLLSFSLTSKPVLSGSKHGYVLRKSLRGVTLGTSLGVDFSFGIDKLAGTGWYPALLVHVSYLVGCAYTQTMLYLTLKRAGGG
;
A
#
# COMPACT_ATOMS: atom_id res chain seq x y z
N MET A 1 -15.50 -19.48 0.40
CA MET A 1 -15.36 -18.03 0.15
C MET A 1 -14.20 -17.44 0.93
N LEU A 2 -14.18 -17.50 2.26
CA LEU A 2 -13.05 -17.00 3.06
C LEU A 2 -11.66 -17.46 2.60
N LEU A 3 -11.50 -18.77 2.38
CA LEU A 3 -10.24 -19.33 1.93
C LEU A 3 -9.84 -18.82 0.53
N LEU A 4 -10.84 -18.60 -0.35
CA LEU A 4 -10.61 -18.06 -1.69
C LEU A 4 -10.20 -16.59 -1.64
N THR A 5 -10.86 -15.79 -0.80
CA THR A 5 -10.53 -14.37 -0.58
C THR A 5 -9.14 -14.24 0.06
N HIS A 6 -8.83 -15.09 1.04
CA HIS A 6 -7.51 -15.14 1.65
C HIS A 6 -6.42 -15.54 0.65
N ALA A 7 -6.63 -16.62 -0.11
CA ALA A 7 -5.70 -17.06 -1.14
C ALA A 7 -5.51 -16.00 -2.24
N GLY A 8 -6.59 -15.35 -2.69
CA GLY A 8 -6.53 -14.24 -3.63
C GLY A 8 -5.71 -13.07 -3.10
N GLY A 9 -5.89 -12.71 -1.82
CA GLY A 9 -5.05 -11.73 -1.14
C GLY A 9 -3.57 -12.13 -1.15
N CYS A 10 -3.25 -13.36 -0.71
CA CYS A 10 -1.88 -13.86 -0.70
C CYS A 10 -1.23 -13.87 -2.09
N VAL A 11 -1.96 -14.28 -3.13
CA VAL A 11 -1.48 -14.25 -4.53
C VAL A 11 -1.17 -12.80 -4.93
N SER A 12 -2.08 -11.87 -4.67
CA SER A 12 -1.88 -10.44 -4.98
C SER A 12 -0.68 -9.85 -4.25
N THR A 13 -0.39 -10.29 -3.03
CA THR A 13 0.80 -9.82 -2.29
C THR A 13 2.09 -10.42 -2.82
N THR A 14 2.05 -11.69 -3.24
CA THR A 14 3.21 -12.40 -3.77
C THR A 14 3.64 -11.78 -5.09
N SER A 15 2.69 -11.39 -5.94
CA SER A 15 3.00 -10.69 -7.20
C SER A 15 3.76 -9.39 -6.95
N SER A 16 3.37 -8.56 -5.99
CA SER A 16 4.10 -7.31 -5.72
C SER A 16 5.53 -7.60 -5.25
N VAL A 17 5.71 -8.54 -4.31
CA VAL A 17 7.05 -8.88 -3.78
C VAL A 17 8.00 -9.40 -4.86
N VAL A 18 7.48 -10.11 -5.86
CA VAL A 18 8.28 -10.66 -6.97
C VAL A 18 8.45 -9.65 -8.10
N PHE A 19 7.40 -8.89 -8.44
CA PHE A 19 7.40 -8.00 -9.60
C PHE A 19 8.12 -6.69 -9.33
N TYR A 20 8.06 -6.11 -8.12
CA TYR A 20 8.78 -4.86 -7.85
C TYR A 20 10.30 -5.00 -8.03
N PRO A 21 10.99 -6.02 -7.48
CA PRO A 21 12.41 -6.21 -7.73
C PRO A 21 12.74 -6.46 -9.20
N PHE A 22 11.89 -7.20 -9.91
CA PHE A 22 12.08 -7.45 -11.35
C PHE A 22 11.96 -6.17 -12.17
N VAL A 23 10.87 -5.41 -11.96
CA VAL A 23 10.58 -4.16 -12.67
C VAL A 23 11.52 -3.03 -12.24
N ALA A 24 12.10 -3.09 -11.05
CA ALA A 24 13.15 -2.15 -10.62
C ALA A 24 14.44 -2.27 -11.44
N SER A 25 14.65 -3.37 -12.17
CA SER A 25 15.75 -3.47 -13.14
C SER A 25 15.51 -2.74 -14.45
N PHE A 26 14.27 -2.25 -14.67
CA PHE A 26 13.85 -1.47 -15.83
C PHE A 26 13.84 0.03 -15.50
N PRO A 27 13.68 0.90 -16.51
CA PRO A 27 13.62 2.34 -16.29
C PRO A 27 12.54 2.73 -15.28
N PRO A 28 12.73 3.78 -14.46
CA PRO A 28 11.78 4.15 -13.39
C PRO A 28 10.33 4.36 -13.85
N LEU A 29 10.12 4.65 -15.14
CA LEU A 29 8.79 4.74 -15.75
C LEU A 29 7.98 3.45 -15.59
N PHE A 30 8.61 2.27 -15.72
CA PHE A 30 7.91 0.97 -15.60
C PHE A 30 7.47 0.68 -14.16
N THR A 31 8.32 1.00 -13.17
CA THR A 31 7.95 0.85 -11.76
C THR A 31 6.77 1.76 -11.38
N THR A 32 6.73 2.97 -11.96
CA THR A 32 5.61 3.92 -11.77
C THR A 32 4.33 3.38 -12.41
N ALA A 33 4.43 2.85 -13.64
CA ALA A 33 3.30 2.24 -14.34
C ALA A 33 2.76 1.01 -13.59
N LEU A 34 3.64 0.16 -13.06
CA LEU A 34 3.27 -1.00 -12.23
C LEU A 34 2.51 -0.55 -10.98
N ALA A 35 3.07 0.41 -10.21
CA ALA A 35 2.43 0.92 -9.01
C ALA A 35 1.06 1.57 -9.30
N THR A 36 0.96 2.30 -10.42
CA THR A 36 -0.30 2.89 -10.88
C THR A 36 -1.32 1.81 -11.24
N GLY A 37 -0.91 0.75 -11.93
CA GLY A 37 -1.75 -0.39 -12.29
C GLY A 37 -2.25 -1.16 -11.06
N GLU A 38 -1.39 -1.37 -10.05
CA GLU A 38 -1.80 -1.97 -8.78
C GLU A 38 -2.85 -1.11 -8.06
N GLY A 39 -2.64 0.22 -7.97
CA GLY A 39 -3.61 1.14 -7.38
C GLY A 39 -4.95 1.18 -8.14
N LEU A 40 -4.88 1.18 -9.48
CA LEU A 40 -6.06 1.16 -10.34
C LEU A 40 -6.86 -0.14 -10.18
N SER A 41 -6.18 -1.29 -10.12
CA SER A 41 -6.86 -2.58 -9.97
C SER A 41 -7.58 -2.71 -8.62
N GLY A 42 -7.00 -2.20 -7.53
CA GLY A 42 -7.68 -2.08 -6.24
C GLY A 42 -8.91 -1.16 -6.29
N SER A 43 -8.78 0.00 -6.96
CA SER A 43 -9.88 0.95 -7.16
C SER A 43 -11.03 0.35 -7.97
N LEU A 44 -10.70 -0.41 -9.02
CA LEU A 44 -11.66 -1.10 -9.86
C LEU A 44 -12.38 -2.22 -9.10
N ALA A 45 -11.65 -3.00 -8.29
CA ALA A 45 -12.25 -4.01 -7.42
C ALA A 45 -13.24 -3.39 -6.41
N ALA A 46 -12.89 -2.23 -5.83
CA ALA A 46 -13.78 -1.49 -4.96
C ALA A 46 -15.03 -0.97 -5.69
N LEU A 47 -14.87 -0.41 -6.90
CA LEU A 47 -15.98 0.03 -7.74
C LEU A 47 -16.91 -1.14 -8.10
N LEU A 48 -16.36 -2.30 -8.47
CA LEU A 48 -17.14 -3.50 -8.75
C LEU A 48 -17.90 -3.97 -7.51
N GLY A 49 -17.29 -3.90 -6.32
CA GLY A 49 -17.95 -4.19 -5.05
C GLY A 49 -19.13 -3.25 -4.77
N VAL A 50 -18.99 -1.96 -5.08
CA VAL A 50 -20.09 -0.98 -4.99
C VAL A 50 -21.20 -1.31 -6.00
N VAL A 51 -20.84 -1.59 -7.26
CA VAL A 51 -21.79 -1.93 -8.33
C VAL A 51 -22.52 -3.24 -8.06
N GLN A 52 -21.89 -4.19 -7.37
CA GLN A 52 -22.52 -5.46 -7.00
C GLN A 52 -23.76 -5.26 -6.11
N ASP A 53 -23.77 -4.17 -5.34
CA ASP A 53 -24.80 -3.81 -4.35
C ASP A 53 -25.10 -4.98 -3.39
N PRO A 54 -24.16 -5.34 -2.50
CA PRO A 54 -24.30 -6.51 -1.63
C PRO A 54 -25.47 -6.41 -0.65
N GLY A 55 -25.99 -5.21 -0.41
CA GLY A 55 -27.13 -4.96 0.50
C GLY A 55 -28.48 -4.89 -0.20
N GLY A 56 -28.51 -4.92 -1.54
CA GLY A 56 -29.72 -4.86 -2.35
C GLY A 56 -29.91 -6.12 -3.20
N ALA A 57 -30.46 -5.94 -4.41
CA ALA A 57 -30.56 -7.02 -5.39
C ALA A 57 -29.17 -7.24 -6.02
N ARG A 58 -28.47 -8.30 -5.61
CA ARG A 58 -27.13 -8.65 -6.13
C ARG A 58 -27.14 -8.59 -7.66
N ARG A 59 -26.52 -7.56 -8.24
CA ARG A 59 -26.66 -7.27 -9.68
C ARG A 59 -25.98 -8.31 -10.57
N PHE A 60 -24.99 -9.02 -10.03
CA PHE A 60 -24.29 -10.10 -10.71
C PHE A 60 -23.88 -11.20 -9.72
N SER A 61 -23.67 -12.40 -10.27
CA SER A 61 -23.26 -13.56 -9.48
C SER A 61 -21.83 -13.40 -8.96
N VAL A 62 -21.55 -14.04 -7.83
CA VAL A 62 -20.18 -14.10 -7.27
C VAL A 62 -19.20 -14.71 -8.27
N THR A 63 -19.64 -15.64 -9.11
CA THR A 63 -18.83 -16.23 -10.19
C THR A 63 -18.42 -15.18 -11.23
N ALA A 64 -19.34 -14.31 -11.64
CA ALA A 64 -19.04 -13.25 -12.60
C ALA A 64 -17.99 -12.26 -12.04
N PHE A 65 -18.06 -11.94 -10.74
CA PHE A 65 -17.03 -11.15 -10.06
C PHE A 65 -15.65 -11.78 -10.19
N TYR A 66 -15.51 -13.06 -9.82
CA TYR A 66 -14.22 -13.75 -9.86
C TYR A 66 -13.70 -13.95 -11.28
N LEU A 67 -14.59 -14.18 -12.26
CA LEU A 67 -14.21 -14.25 -13.67
C LEU A 67 -13.64 -12.93 -14.16
N LEU A 68 -14.25 -11.81 -13.79
CA LEU A 68 -13.77 -10.48 -14.15
C LEU A 68 -12.41 -10.19 -13.50
N CYS A 69 -12.23 -10.53 -12.22
CA CYS A 69 -10.91 -10.48 -11.57
C CYS A 69 -9.87 -11.36 -12.27
N ALA A 70 -10.27 -12.57 -12.70
CA ALA A 70 -9.38 -13.47 -13.43
C ALA A 70 -8.95 -12.88 -14.78
N VAL A 71 -9.84 -12.20 -15.51
CA VAL A 71 -9.49 -11.49 -16.75
C VAL A 71 -8.42 -10.43 -16.49
N PHE A 72 -8.55 -9.61 -15.44
CA PHE A 72 -7.52 -8.62 -15.10
C PHE A 72 -6.17 -9.25 -14.73
N MET A 73 -6.20 -10.38 -14.03
CA MET A 73 -5.00 -11.15 -13.73
C MET A 73 -4.35 -11.72 -15.00
N CYS A 74 -5.14 -12.23 -15.95
CA CYS A 74 -4.64 -12.72 -17.24
C CYS A 74 -3.98 -11.60 -18.07
N VAL A 75 -4.58 -10.40 -18.11
CA VAL A 75 -4.00 -9.23 -18.79
C VAL A 75 -2.67 -8.83 -18.13
N SER A 76 -2.63 -8.82 -16.79
CA SER A 76 -1.41 -8.53 -16.03
C SER A 76 -0.31 -9.56 -16.28
N LEU A 77 -0.67 -10.85 -16.34
CA LEU A 77 0.25 -11.93 -16.66
C LEU A 77 0.77 -11.83 -18.10
N ALA A 78 -0.08 -11.48 -19.06
CA ALA A 78 0.32 -11.27 -20.44
C ALA A 78 1.30 -10.08 -20.58
N ALA A 79 1.04 -8.97 -19.88
CA ALA A 79 1.96 -7.83 -19.83
C ALA A 79 3.31 -8.20 -19.19
N PHE A 80 3.30 -9.01 -18.13
CA PHE A 80 4.51 -9.52 -17.50
C PHE A 80 5.29 -10.48 -18.43
N ALA A 81 4.58 -11.40 -19.10
CA ALA A 81 5.19 -12.31 -20.08
C ALA A 81 5.80 -11.53 -21.25
N PHE A 82 5.15 -10.45 -21.70
CA PHE A 82 5.71 -9.53 -22.68
C PHE A 82 7.00 -8.87 -22.20
N LEU A 83 7.03 -8.33 -20.98
CA LEU A 83 8.25 -7.74 -20.40
C LEU A 83 9.39 -8.76 -20.25
N ARG A 84 9.08 -10.03 -19.99
CA ARG A 84 10.09 -11.07 -19.82
C ARG A 84 10.62 -11.64 -21.14
N CYS A 85 9.76 -11.83 -22.13
CA CYS A 85 10.09 -12.58 -23.33
C CYS A 85 10.40 -11.69 -24.53
N HIS A 86 9.96 -10.43 -24.53
CA HIS A 86 10.06 -9.58 -25.71
C HIS A 86 11.43 -8.86 -25.77
N PRO A 87 12.16 -8.95 -26.90
CA PRO A 87 13.51 -8.38 -27.02
C PRO A 87 13.55 -6.85 -26.88
N TRP A 88 12.45 -6.17 -27.17
CA TRP A 88 12.31 -4.73 -26.89
C TRP A 88 12.51 -4.39 -25.42
N ALA A 89 12.11 -5.26 -24.49
CA ALA A 89 12.26 -5.00 -23.06
C ALA A 89 13.74 -4.99 -22.66
N GLU A 90 14.54 -5.92 -23.20
CA GLU A 90 15.99 -5.93 -23.01
C GLU A 90 16.65 -4.69 -23.65
N ALA A 91 16.19 -4.27 -24.83
CA ALA A 91 16.66 -3.03 -25.45
C ALA A 91 16.33 -1.78 -24.62
N ALA A 92 15.13 -1.71 -24.03
CA ALA A 92 14.70 -0.63 -23.14
C ALA A 92 15.49 -0.63 -21.82
N LYS A 93 15.91 -1.80 -21.34
CA LYS A 93 16.79 -1.94 -20.18
C LYS A 93 18.20 -1.44 -20.48
N ALA A 94 18.76 -1.83 -21.62
CA ALA A 94 20.08 -1.40 -22.07
C ALA A 94 20.15 0.13 -22.32
N SER A 95 19.10 0.71 -22.91
CA SER A 95 19.09 2.14 -23.25
C SER A 95 19.06 3.07 -22.04
N SER A 96 18.59 2.62 -20.88
CA SER A 96 18.58 3.45 -19.66
C SER A 96 19.84 3.37 -18.81
N GLN A 97 20.72 2.39 -19.04
CA GLN A 97 22.03 2.36 -18.38
C GLN A 97 23.00 3.40 -18.97
N VAL A 98 22.84 3.75 -20.25
CA VAL A 98 23.75 4.67 -20.97
C VAL A 98 23.71 6.11 -20.41
N PRO A 99 22.55 6.72 -20.12
CA PRO A 99 22.48 8.06 -19.53
C PRO A 99 22.93 8.12 -18.07
N GLU A 100 22.70 7.05 -17.30
CA GLU A 100 23.05 7.04 -15.88
C GLU A 100 24.57 6.89 -15.70
N LEU A 101 25.21 6.06 -16.52
CA LEU A 101 26.68 5.95 -16.56
C LEU A 101 27.35 7.26 -16.97
N SER A 102 26.78 8.03 -17.90
CA SER A 102 27.37 9.32 -18.29
C SER A 102 27.21 10.40 -17.23
N ILE A 103 26.07 10.45 -16.53
CA ILE A 103 25.85 11.37 -15.39
C ILE A 103 26.71 10.97 -14.19
N GLN A 104 26.78 9.67 -13.88
CA GLN A 104 27.57 9.17 -12.75
C GLN A 104 29.06 9.33 -13.01
N LYS A 105 29.53 9.08 -14.25
CA LYS A 105 30.90 9.37 -14.67
C LYS A 105 31.20 10.87 -14.63
N GLY A 106 30.24 11.73 -14.98
CA GLY A 106 30.38 13.18 -14.82
C GLY A 106 30.57 13.60 -13.36
N LYS A 107 29.74 13.08 -12.45
CA LYS A 107 29.86 13.35 -11.00
C LYS A 107 31.12 12.76 -10.38
N GLN A 108 31.53 11.57 -10.83
CA GLN A 108 32.76 10.93 -10.36
C GLN A 108 33.99 11.71 -10.85
N LEU A 109 33.99 12.18 -12.09
CA LEU A 109 35.04 13.04 -12.62
C LEU A 109 35.10 14.39 -11.89
N GLU A 110 33.94 14.96 -11.55
CA GLU A 110 33.84 16.20 -10.76
C GLU A 110 34.36 16.01 -9.33
N LEU A 111 34.07 14.87 -8.69
CA LEU A 111 34.63 14.48 -7.40
C LEU A 111 36.15 14.24 -7.47
N GLU A 112 36.65 13.55 -8.50
CA GLU A 112 38.10 13.39 -8.70
C GLU A 112 38.80 14.73 -8.92
N LEU A 113 38.22 15.63 -9.73
CA LEU A 113 38.75 16.99 -9.93
C LEU A 113 38.73 17.82 -8.65
N GLN A 114 37.76 17.59 -7.76
CA GLN A 114 37.66 18.28 -6.49
C GLN A 114 38.67 17.74 -5.47
N ASP A 115 38.86 16.41 -5.40
CA ASP A 115 39.91 15.76 -4.59
C ASP A 115 41.31 16.16 -5.08
N GLU A 116 41.56 16.26 -6.39
CA GLU A 116 42.85 16.76 -6.91
C GLU A 116 43.11 18.21 -6.49
N ARG A 117 42.08 19.06 -6.48
CA ARG A 117 42.20 20.47 -6.06
C ARG A 117 42.48 20.62 -4.56
N GLU A 118 41.90 19.75 -3.73
CA GLU A 118 42.16 19.71 -2.29
C GLU A 118 43.55 19.12 -2.01
N ALA A 119 43.97 18.08 -2.76
CA ALA A 119 45.31 17.51 -2.66
C ALA A 119 46.42 18.48 -3.09
N GLU A 120 46.17 19.36 -4.07
CA GLU A 120 47.12 20.43 -4.48
C GLU A 120 47.28 21.51 -3.39
N GLN A 121 46.24 21.76 -2.57
CA GLN A 121 46.34 22.67 -1.43
C GLN A 121 47.08 22.06 -0.23
N ASP A 122 46.97 20.76 0.00
CA ASP A 122 47.63 20.07 1.11
C ASP A 122 49.07 19.61 0.79
N THR A 123 49.46 19.45 -0.48
CA THR A 123 50.84 19.10 -0.88
C THR A 123 51.85 20.23 -0.69
N LEU A 124 51.42 21.47 -0.47
CA LEU A 124 52.31 22.56 -0.05
C LEU A 124 52.67 22.51 1.44
N LEU A 125 52.02 21.66 2.25
CA LEU A 125 52.21 21.65 3.71
C LEU A 125 52.69 20.31 4.31
N THR A 126 52.59 19.18 3.62
CA THR A 126 52.97 17.89 4.26
C THR A 126 53.63 16.89 3.32
N GLY A 127 54.96 16.78 3.39
CA GLY A 127 55.70 15.63 2.89
C GLY A 127 55.58 14.46 3.86
N GLY A 128 55.00 13.34 3.41
CA GLY A 128 54.96 12.09 4.18
C GLY A 128 54.02 11.06 3.58
N GLY A 129 54.58 10.12 2.82
CA GLY A 129 53.84 9.13 2.03
C GLY A 129 53.05 8.09 2.83
N GLY A 130 51.99 7.58 2.19
CA GLY A 130 51.26 6.39 2.59
C GLY A 130 50.48 5.83 1.39
N PRO A 131 50.46 4.51 1.16
CA PRO A 131 50.01 3.92 -0.10
C PRO A 131 48.49 3.95 -0.25
N SER A 132 48.11 4.37 -1.46
CA SER A 132 46.77 4.43 -2.05
C SER A 132 45.96 3.15 -1.82
N ALA A 133 44.84 3.29 -1.11
CA ALA A 133 43.82 2.26 -1.01
C ALA A 133 42.93 2.33 -2.25
N ASN A 134 43.10 1.35 -3.15
CA ASN A 134 42.23 1.14 -4.30
C ASN A 134 40.77 1.04 -3.87
N THR A 135 40.02 2.12 -4.08
CA THR A 135 38.56 2.12 -3.99
C THR A 135 38.02 1.37 -5.19
N ALA A 136 37.95 0.05 -5.05
CA ALA A 136 37.29 -0.81 -6.01
C ALA A 136 35.82 -0.39 -6.10
N THR A 137 35.46 0.26 -7.21
CA THR A 137 34.09 0.45 -7.69
C THR A 137 33.48 -0.92 -8.00
N GLY A 138 33.21 -1.67 -6.93
CA GLY A 138 32.61 -2.99 -7.00
C GLY A 138 31.17 -2.85 -7.41
N THR A 139 30.83 -3.39 -8.57
CA THR A 139 29.46 -3.68 -8.97
C THR A 139 28.74 -4.34 -7.80
N ARG A 140 27.84 -3.60 -7.13
CA ARG A 140 27.06 -4.10 -5.99
C ARG A 140 26.30 -5.34 -6.46
N SER A 141 26.69 -6.50 -5.95
CA SER A 141 26.02 -7.77 -6.23
C SER A 141 24.53 -7.62 -5.90
N GLY A 142 23.64 -7.95 -6.84
CA GLY A 142 22.19 -7.83 -6.65
C GLY A 142 21.68 -8.58 -5.41
N ALA A 143 22.41 -9.61 -4.95
CA ALA A 143 22.13 -10.31 -3.71
C ALA A 143 22.29 -9.42 -2.46
N ALA A 144 23.24 -8.48 -2.46
CA ALA A 144 23.43 -7.54 -1.36
C ALA A 144 22.29 -6.51 -1.29
N VAL A 145 21.88 -5.97 -2.45
CA VAL A 145 20.72 -5.07 -2.56
C VAL A 145 19.45 -5.80 -2.12
N PHE A 146 19.25 -7.04 -2.58
CA PHE A 146 18.12 -7.84 -2.17
C PHE A 146 18.10 -8.12 -0.66
N ARG A 147 19.24 -8.49 -0.05
CA ARG A 147 19.34 -8.68 1.40
C ARG A 147 19.00 -7.41 2.19
N GLN A 148 19.36 -6.24 1.67
CA GLN A 148 19.05 -4.96 2.28
C GLN A 148 17.55 -4.61 2.21
N VAL A 149 16.91 -4.94 1.09
CA VAL A 149 15.50 -4.60 0.83
C VAL A 149 14.53 -5.66 1.35
N TRP A 150 14.97 -6.91 1.51
CA TRP A 150 14.15 -8.05 1.91
C TRP A 150 13.33 -7.82 3.20
N PRO A 151 13.85 -7.22 4.28
CA PRO A 151 13.05 -6.97 5.48
C PRO A 151 11.85 -6.05 5.22
N LEU A 152 12.00 -5.08 4.32
CA LEU A 152 10.90 -4.17 3.94
C LEU A 152 9.88 -4.91 3.08
N LEU A 153 10.32 -5.72 2.12
CA LEU A 153 9.46 -6.58 1.31
C LEU A 153 8.68 -7.58 2.15
N ALA A 154 9.32 -8.23 3.13
CA ALA A 154 8.69 -9.17 4.03
C ALA A 154 7.63 -8.49 4.92
N CYS A 155 7.93 -7.29 5.42
CA CYS A 155 6.94 -6.53 6.18
C CYS A 155 5.74 -6.11 5.32
N GLN A 156 6.02 -5.67 4.09
CA GLN A 156 4.98 -5.33 3.12
C GLN A 156 4.11 -6.55 2.76
N PHE A 157 4.71 -7.72 2.61
CA PHE A 157 4.01 -8.97 2.38
C PHE A 157 3.03 -9.26 3.52
N VAL A 158 3.48 -9.17 4.78
CA VAL A 158 2.63 -9.39 5.94
C VAL A 158 1.49 -8.37 5.99
N LEU A 159 1.79 -7.07 5.83
CA LEU A 159 0.77 -6.02 5.83
C LEU A 159 -0.26 -6.21 4.73
N ALA A 160 0.18 -6.58 3.53
CA ALA A 160 -0.71 -6.77 2.41
C ALA A 160 -1.53 -8.08 2.57
N ALA A 161 -0.98 -9.13 3.19
CA ALA A 161 -1.71 -10.37 3.48
C ALA A 161 -2.81 -10.11 4.52
N PHE A 162 -2.55 -9.24 5.50
CA PHE A 162 -3.55 -8.74 6.41
C PHE A 162 -4.61 -7.88 5.69
N SER A 163 -4.17 -6.96 4.83
CA SER A 163 -5.04 -6.00 4.14
C SER A 163 -5.99 -6.65 3.13
N PHE A 164 -5.49 -7.57 2.30
CA PHE A 164 -6.25 -8.18 1.21
C PHE A 164 -6.76 -9.58 1.53
N GLY A 165 -6.10 -10.30 2.43
CA GLY A 165 -6.52 -11.64 2.81
C GLY A 165 -7.39 -11.64 4.06
N TRP A 166 -6.82 -11.19 5.17
CA TRP A 166 -7.44 -11.32 6.49
C TRP A 166 -8.62 -10.37 6.72
N LEU A 167 -8.44 -9.07 6.47
CA LEU A 167 -9.45 -8.05 6.76
C LEU A 167 -10.74 -8.27 5.96
N PRO A 168 -10.71 -8.48 4.63
CA PRO A 168 -11.94 -8.71 3.86
C PRO A 168 -12.64 -10.00 4.27
N SER A 169 -11.88 -10.98 4.77
CA SER A 169 -12.41 -12.25 5.26
C SER A 169 -13.10 -12.12 6.62
N THR A 170 -12.52 -11.37 7.55
CA THR A 170 -13.02 -11.29 8.93
C THR A 170 -14.00 -10.15 9.17
N MET A 171 -13.87 -9.05 8.44
CA MET A 171 -14.69 -7.85 8.68
C MET A 171 -16.19 -8.07 8.58
N PRO A 172 -16.73 -8.87 7.64
CA PRO A 172 -18.16 -9.16 7.63
C PRO A 172 -18.66 -9.80 8.94
N TYR A 173 -17.84 -10.63 9.59
CA TYR A 173 -18.18 -11.23 10.89
C TYR A 173 -18.13 -10.22 12.02
N VAL A 174 -17.14 -9.32 12.00
CA VAL A 174 -17.02 -8.22 12.96
C VAL A 174 -18.25 -7.33 12.87
N TYR A 175 -18.61 -6.89 11.67
CA TYR A 175 -19.76 -6.02 11.44
C TYR A 175 -21.08 -6.68 11.81
N LYS A 176 -21.28 -7.96 11.44
CA LYS A 176 -22.49 -8.71 11.78
C LYS A 176 -22.74 -8.78 13.29
N LYS A 177 -21.67 -8.82 14.09
CA LYS A 177 -21.77 -8.90 15.56
C LYS A 177 -22.16 -7.59 16.23
N PHE A 178 -21.84 -6.46 15.61
CA PHE A 178 -22.21 -5.13 16.12
C PHE A 178 -23.51 -4.60 15.50
N ALA A 179 -24.00 -5.25 14.45
CA ALA A 179 -25.25 -4.88 13.80
C ALA A 179 -26.47 -5.36 14.61
N PRO A 180 -27.58 -4.60 14.61
CA PRO A 180 -28.85 -5.07 15.17
C PRO A 180 -29.28 -6.40 14.54
N PRO A 181 -29.85 -7.35 15.31
CA PRO A 181 -30.15 -8.69 14.80
C PRO A 181 -31.17 -8.69 13.66
N GLU A 182 -32.08 -7.72 13.62
CA GLU A 182 -33.13 -7.62 12.59
C GLU A 182 -32.59 -7.14 11.23
N ASP A 183 -31.47 -6.41 11.21
CA ASP A 183 -30.90 -5.76 10.01
C ASP A 183 -29.40 -6.06 9.83
N ALA A 184 -28.95 -7.22 10.33
CA ALA A 184 -27.52 -7.50 10.43
C ALA A 184 -26.82 -7.58 9.06
N GLU A 185 -27.49 -8.16 8.06
CA GLU A 185 -26.93 -8.35 6.72
C GLU A 185 -26.87 -7.04 5.92
N THR A 186 -27.96 -6.27 5.93
CA THR A 186 -28.05 -4.97 5.25
C THR A 186 -27.09 -3.96 5.85
N THR A 187 -26.96 -3.92 7.17
CA THR A 187 -26.01 -3.04 7.88
C THR A 187 -24.56 -3.43 7.57
N THR A 188 -24.24 -4.73 7.59
CA THR A 188 -22.89 -5.22 7.26
C THR A 188 -22.50 -4.88 5.83
N ALA A 189 -23.41 -5.12 4.88
CA ALA A 189 -23.19 -4.78 3.48
C ALA A 189 -22.94 -3.28 3.29
N ARG A 190 -23.74 -2.42 3.95
CA ARG A 190 -23.55 -0.97 3.92
C ARG A 190 -22.18 -0.56 4.48
N LEU A 191 -21.79 -1.09 5.63
CA LEU A 191 -20.48 -0.81 6.24
C LEU A 191 -19.32 -1.22 5.34
N GLN A 192 -19.43 -2.39 4.70
CA GLN A 192 -18.43 -2.85 3.75
C GLN A 192 -18.35 -1.93 2.53
N THR A 193 -19.49 -1.49 1.98
CA THR A 193 -19.52 -0.52 0.89
C THR A 193 -18.92 0.83 1.31
N THR A 194 -19.25 1.34 2.50
CA THR A 194 -18.67 2.57 3.03
C THR A 194 -17.16 2.47 3.21
N ALA A 195 -16.66 1.34 3.74
CA ALA A 195 -15.22 1.09 3.88
C ALA A 195 -14.53 1.07 2.51
N SER A 196 -15.12 0.44 1.50
CA SER A 196 -14.60 0.44 0.12
C SER A 196 -14.57 1.83 -0.50
N ILE A 197 -15.61 2.64 -0.30
CA ILE A 197 -15.65 4.04 -0.77
C ILE A 197 -14.60 4.88 -0.06
N ALA A 198 -14.47 4.73 1.26
CA ALA A 198 -13.43 5.40 2.03
C ALA A 198 -12.04 5.02 1.53
N ALA A 199 -11.78 3.74 1.27
CA ALA A 199 -10.52 3.26 0.71
C ALA A 199 -10.21 3.89 -0.66
N LEU A 200 -11.23 3.99 -1.53
CA LEU A 200 -11.15 4.61 -2.85
C LEU A 200 -10.72 6.09 -2.78
N ILE A 201 -11.29 6.85 -1.84
CA ILE A 201 -10.98 8.28 -1.66
C ILE A 201 -9.65 8.48 -0.94
N LEU A 202 -9.38 7.65 0.06
CA LEU A 202 -8.23 7.82 0.94
C LEU A 202 -6.93 7.34 0.31
N SER A 203 -6.97 6.41 -0.65
CA SER A 203 -5.73 5.93 -1.29
C SER A 203 -5.01 7.02 -2.10
N PRO A 204 -5.69 7.79 -2.98
CA PRO A 204 -5.10 8.98 -3.61
C PRO A 204 -4.69 10.04 -2.60
N LEU A 205 -5.52 10.31 -1.58
CA LEU A 205 -5.18 11.29 -0.54
C LEU A 205 -3.91 10.90 0.22
N ALA A 206 -3.76 9.63 0.60
CA ALA A 206 -2.57 9.11 1.25
C ALA A 206 -1.35 9.26 0.34
N SER A 207 -1.49 8.97 -0.95
CA SER A 207 -0.43 9.16 -1.95
C SER A 207 -0.01 10.62 -2.05
N VAL A 208 -0.95 11.56 -2.11
CA VAL A 208 -0.63 13.01 -2.08
C VAL A 208 0.00 13.39 -0.74
N ALA A 209 -0.53 12.92 0.39
CA ALA A 209 0.07 13.20 1.69
C ALA A 209 1.52 12.71 1.77
N THR A 210 1.85 11.56 1.19
CA THR A 210 3.23 11.05 1.17
C THR A 210 4.19 11.97 0.42
N THR A 211 3.75 12.60 -0.68
CA THR A 211 4.60 13.50 -1.46
C THR A 211 4.88 14.80 -0.72
N TRP A 212 3.91 15.29 0.07
CA TRP A 212 4.05 16.51 0.85
C TRP A 212 4.81 16.33 2.16
N PHE A 213 4.47 15.31 2.95
CA PHE A 213 4.99 15.18 4.32
C PHE A 213 6.38 14.54 4.40
N GLN A 214 6.84 13.83 3.35
CA GLN A 214 8.20 13.26 3.25
C GLN A 214 8.71 12.53 4.53
N LEU A 215 7.83 11.93 5.33
CA LEU A 215 8.24 11.21 6.55
C LEU A 215 8.78 9.83 6.16
N TYR A 216 10.11 9.72 6.05
CA TYR A 216 10.79 8.48 5.64
C TYR A 216 10.94 7.43 6.76
N TYR A 217 10.02 7.38 7.72
CA TYR A 217 10.06 6.40 8.82
C TYR A 217 9.32 5.11 8.46
N VAL A 218 9.68 4.49 7.33
CA VAL A 218 8.99 3.31 6.78
C VAL A 218 8.89 2.19 7.81
N ARG A 219 10.01 1.86 8.48
CA ARG A 219 10.05 0.81 9.51
C ARG A 219 9.08 1.08 10.66
N SER A 220 9.12 2.29 11.22
CA SER A 220 8.25 2.65 12.34
C SER A 220 6.78 2.60 11.94
N MET A 221 6.45 3.13 10.76
CA MET A 221 5.06 3.13 10.25
C MET A 221 4.55 1.71 10.00
N SER A 222 5.39 0.82 9.45
CA SER A 222 5.01 -0.57 9.28
C SER A 222 4.74 -1.29 10.60
N PHE A 223 5.53 -1.02 11.65
CA PHE A 223 5.26 -1.56 13.00
C PHE A 223 3.94 -1.03 13.58
N VAL A 224 3.68 0.27 13.43
CA VAL A 224 2.40 0.87 13.86
C VAL A 224 1.22 0.22 13.13
N LEU A 225 1.34 0.00 11.82
CA LEU A 225 0.30 -0.67 11.05
C LEU A 225 0.11 -2.13 11.44
N LEU A 226 1.20 -2.85 11.73
CA LEU A 226 1.10 -4.22 12.21
C LEU A 226 0.39 -4.27 13.57
N ALA A 227 0.70 -3.34 14.48
CA ALA A 227 0.01 -3.22 15.76
C ALA A 227 -1.49 -2.89 15.56
N LEU A 228 -1.84 -1.99 14.64
CA LEU A 228 -3.22 -1.70 14.28
C LEU A 228 -3.94 -2.91 13.68
N ALA A 229 -3.27 -3.68 12.81
CA ALA A 229 -3.81 -4.93 12.26
C ALA A 229 -4.07 -5.96 13.37
N SER A 230 -3.11 -6.13 14.30
CA SER A 230 -3.26 -7.02 15.45
C SER A 230 -4.39 -6.57 16.38
N LEU A 231 -4.59 -5.26 16.54
CA LEU A 231 -5.70 -4.70 17.31
C LEU A 231 -7.05 -4.97 16.63
N LEU A 232 -7.16 -4.78 15.31
CA LEU A 232 -8.36 -5.17 14.54
C LEU A 232 -8.64 -6.67 14.64
N LEU A 233 -7.59 -7.49 14.54
CA LEU A 233 -7.67 -8.94 14.72
C LEU A 233 -8.19 -9.29 16.12
N SER A 234 -7.66 -8.65 17.16
CA SER A 234 -8.09 -8.85 18.54
C SER A 234 -9.56 -8.51 18.70
N PHE A 235 -10.03 -7.39 18.13
CA PHE A 235 -11.45 -7.02 18.14
C PHE A 235 -12.34 -8.03 17.42
N SER A 236 -11.84 -8.65 16.34
CA SER A 236 -12.56 -9.71 15.64
C SER A 236 -12.72 -10.97 16.49
N LEU A 237 -11.68 -11.35 17.23
CA LEU A 237 -11.67 -12.55 18.07
C LEU A 237 -12.39 -12.35 19.41
N THR A 238 -12.34 -11.16 20.00
CA THR A 238 -12.93 -10.90 21.33
C THR A 238 -14.45 -10.85 21.24
N SER A 239 -15.16 -11.80 21.85
CA SER A 239 -16.63 -11.89 21.89
C SER A 239 -17.34 -10.71 22.57
N LYS A 240 -16.64 -9.92 23.41
CA LYS A 240 -17.18 -8.73 24.08
C LYS A 240 -16.44 -7.46 23.63
N PRO A 241 -17.14 -6.35 23.31
CA PRO A 241 -16.49 -5.07 23.03
C PRO A 241 -15.70 -4.59 24.25
N VAL A 242 -14.37 -4.53 24.12
CA VAL A 242 -13.45 -4.15 25.22
C VAL A 242 -13.76 -2.76 25.79
N LEU A 243 -14.33 -1.87 24.98
CA LEU A 243 -14.61 -0.47 25.33
C LEU A 243 -16.06 -0.18 25.74
N SER A 244 -16.96 -1.17 25.72
CA SER A 244 -18.36 -0.96 26.10
C SER A 244 -18.64 -1.67 27.43
N GLY A 245 -18.66 -0.89 28.52
CA GLY A 245 -18.96 -1.40 29.88
C GLY A 245 -20.40 -1.89 30.07
N SER A 246 -21.26 -1.76 29.06
CA SER A 246 -22.64 -2.23 29.08
C SER A 246 -22.77 -3.61 28.43
N LYS A 247 -23.45 -4.54 29.11
CA LYS A 247 -23.81 -5.88 28.57
C LYS A 247 -24.55 -5.83 27.22
N HIS A 248 -25.07 -4.67 26.82
CA HIS A 248 -25.65 -4.38 25.52
C HIS A 248 -24.94 -3.15 24.95
N GLY A 249 -24.18 -3.32 23.87
CA GLY A 249 -23.17 -2.38 23.36
C GLY A 249 -23.66 -1.07 22.74
N TYR A 250 -24.50 -0.30 23.44
CA TYR A 250 -25.06 0.97 22.95
C TYR A 250 -24.94 2.08 24.01
N VAL A 251 -23.73 2.61 24.24
CA VAL A 251 -23.53 3.76 25.13
C VAL A 251 -22.69 4.82 24.42
N LEU A 252 -23.33 5.59 23.53
CA LEU A 252 -22.83 6.89 23.09
C LEU A 252 -23.95 7.74 22.47
N ARG A 253 -25.06 7.92 23.20
CA ARG A 253 -26.26 8.64 22.70
C ARG A 253 -26.31 10.12 23.10
N LYS A 254 -25.50 10.61 24.04
CA LYS A 254 -25.81 11.90 24.72
C LYS A 254 -24.94 13.12 24.45
N SER A 255 -23.81 13.05 23.72
CA SER A 255 -22.85 14.19 23.70
C SER A 255 -22.55 14.87 22.36
N LEU A 256 -23.10 14.44 21.22
CA LEU A 256 -22.65 14.92 19.89
C LEU A 256 -23.74 15.57 19.01
N ARG A 257 -24.82 16.09 19.62
CA ARG A 257 -25.97 16.62 18.89
C ARG A 257 -25.83 18.08 18.42
N GLY A 258 -24.66 18.50 17.94
CA GLY A 258 -24.36 19.94 17.80
C GLY A 258 -23.58 20.44 16.59
N VAL A 259 -23.30 19.64 15.55
CA VAL A 259 -22.52 20.12 14.39
C VAL A 259 -23.14 19.64 13.07
N THR A 260 -23.95 20.50 12.45
CA THR A 260 -24.43 20.34 11.07
C THR A 260 -23.57 21.20 10.13
N LEU A 261 -22.76 20.55 9.29
CA LEU A 261 -22.08 21.20 8.16
C LEU A 261 -22.91 20.95 6.89
N GLY A 262 -23.37 22.01 6.24
CA GLY A 262 -24.10 21.92 4.97
C GLY A 262 -23.16 21.85 3.77
N THR A 263 -23.34 20.87 2.88
CA THR A 263 -22.59 20.78 1.61
C THR A 263 -23.54 20.62 0.41
N SER A 264 -23.35 21.50 -0.58
CA SER A 264 -24.15 21.68 -1.80
C SER A 264 -23.59 20.86 -2.98
N LEU A 265 -23.50 19.54 -2.82
CA LEU A 265 -23.27 18.60 -3.93
C LEU A 265 -24.41 17.61 -3.82
N GLY A 266 -25.31 17.53 -4.80
CA GLY A 266 -26.54 16.72 -4.80
C GLY A 266 -26.35 15.20 -4.76
N VAL A 267 -25.26 14.73 -4.17
CA VAL A 267 -25.08 13.40 -3.62
C VAL A 267 -25.35 13.54 -2.13
N ASP A 268 -26.43 12.94 -1.62
CA ASP A 268 -26.78 12.95 -0.19
C ASP A 268 -25.71 12.23 0.65
N PHE A 269 -24.55 12.87 0.84
CA PHE A 269 -23.50 12.49 1.78
C PHE A 269 -23.80 13.00 3.20
N SER A 270 -24.92 13.71 3.38
CA SER A 270 -25.53 14.01 4.70
C SER A 270 -26.12 12.75 5.34
N PHE A 271 -25.44 11.62 5.15
CA PHE A 271 -25.83 10.29 5.54
C PHE A 271 -25.42 10.08 6.99
N GLY A 272 -26.18 10.68 7.91
CA GLY A 272 -26.37 10.22 9.27
C GLY A 272 -25.12 9.88 10.08
N ILE A 273 -24.04 10.66 10.02
CA ILE A 273 -22.94 10.53 11.01
C ILE A 273 -23.51 10.55 12.44
N ASP A 274 -24.59 11.31 12.67
CA ASP A 274 -25.31 11.37 13.94
C ASP A 274 -26.04 10.08 14.34
N LYS A 275 -26.55 9.31 13.36
CA LYS A 275 -27.12 7.96 13.61
C LYS A 275 -26.03 6.91 13.80
N LEU A 276 -24.89 7.11 13.13
CA LEU A 276 -23.75 6.22 13.15
C LEU A 276 -22.92 6.35 14.45
N ALA A 277 -22.88 7.53 15.07
CA ALA A 277 -22.15 7.79 16.32
C ALA A 277 -22.68 6.99 17.53
N GLY A 278 -23.95 6.56 17.50
CA GLY A 278 -24.60 5.91 18.64
C GLY A 278 -24.37 4.39 18.77
N THR A 279 -23.73 3.75 17.79
CA THR A 279 -23.86 2.29 17.59
C THR A 279 -22.59 1.47 17.88
N GLY A 280 -21.59 2.04 18.57
CA GLY A 280 -20.45 1.29 19.13
C GLY A 280 -19.45 0.70 18.13
N TRP A 281 -19.74 0.73 16.83
CA TRP A 281 -18.84 0.26 15.76
C TRP A 281 -17.91 1.36 15.21
N TYR A 282 -18.13 2.63 15.58
CA TYR A 282 -17.27 3.76 15.17
C TYR A 282 -15.78 3.51 15.44
N PRO A 283 -15.34 2.97 16.60
CA PRO A 283 -13.93 2.68 16.84
C PRO A 283 -13.38 1.63 15.87
N ALA A 284 -14.15 0.59 15.55
CA ALA A 284 -13.71 -0.46 14.63
C ALA A 284 -13.59 0.07 13.19
N LEU A 285 -14.56 0.87 12.73
CA LEU A 285 -14.48 1.51 11.41
C LEU A 285 -13.32 2.49 11.35
N LEU A 286 -13.15 3.35 12.37
CA LEU A 286 -12.06 4.33 12.40
C LEU A 286 -10.71 3.63 12.34
N VAL A 287 -10.48 2.61 13.17
CA VAL A 287 -9.23 1.83 13.14
C VAL A 287 -9.02 1.17 11.78
N HIS A 288 -10.07 0.63 11.16
CA HIS A 288 -9.97 0.03 9.83
C HIS A 288 -9.61 1.06 8.75
N VAL A 289 -10.27 2.21 8.75
CA VAL A 289 -10.00 3.30 7.82
C VAL A 289 -8.59 3.84 8.01
N SER A 290 -8.16 4.08 9.26
CA SER A 290 -6.80 4.48 9.59
C SER A 290 -5.77 3.43 9.13
N TYR A 291 -6.07 2.15 9.30
CA TYR A 291 -5.22 1.06 8.82
C TYR A 291 -5.08 1.07 7.29
N LEU A 292 -6.18 1.21 6.55
CA LEU A 292 -6.15 1.29 5.08
C LEU A 292 -5.35 2.49 4.58
N VAL A 293 -5.53 3.66 5.21
CA VAL A 293 -4.75 4.88 4.90
C VAL A 293 -3.27 4.64 5.12
N GLY A 294 -2.92 4.05 6.26
CA GLY A 294 -1.52 3.77 6.56
C GLY A 294 -0.92 2.73 5.62
N CYS A 295 -1.67 1.70 5.22
CA CYS A 295 -1.20 0.73 4.23
C CYS A 295 -0.89 1.40 2.89
N ALA A 296 -1.80 2.24 2.37
CA ALA A 296 -1.57 3.01 1.16
C ALA A 296 -0.32 3.92 1.29
N TYR A 297 -0.20 4.62 2.42
CA TYR A 297 0.96 5.45 2.75
C TYR A 297 2.28 4.66 2.70
N THR A 298 2.33 3.49 3.35
CA THR A 298 3.54 2.66 3.38
C THR A 298 3.90 2.06 2.03
N GLN A 299 2.91 1.72 1.20
CA GLN A 299 3.15 1.25 -0.18
C GLN A 299 3.86 2.32 -1.02
N THR A 300 3.35 3.57 -0.99
CA THR A 300 3.98 4.68 -1.72
C THR A 300 5.38 4.98 -1.19
N MET A 301 5.58 4.94 0.13
CA MET A 301 6.88 5.17 0.73
C MET A 301 7.90 4.07 0.40
N LEU A 302 7.47 2.81 0.37
CA LEU A 302 8.31 1.70 -0.07
C LEU A 302 8.76 1.90 -1.52
N TYR A 303 7.82 2.27 -2.40
CA TYR A 303 8.12 2.60 -3.79
C TYR A 303 9.17 3.72 -3.91
N LEU A 304 9.01 4.83 -3.18
CA LEU A 304 9.97 5.93 -3.19
C LEU A 304 11.35 5.51 -2.64
N THR A 305 11.36 4.62 -1.65
CA THR A 305 12.60 4.08 -1.06
C THR A 305 13.33 3.18 -2.05
N LEU A 306 12.61 2.29 -2.73
CA LEU A 306 13.15 1.42 -3.78
C LEU A 306 13.70 2.24 -4.95
N LYS A 307 12.96 3.27 -5.37
CA LYS A 307 13.38 4.19 -6.45
C LYS A 307 14.70 4.89 -6.12
N ARG A 308 14.88 5.33 -4.86
CA ARG A 308 16.15 5.92 -4.41
C ARG A 308 17.29 4.92 -4.32
N ALA A 309 17.00 3.70 -3.86
CA ALA A 309 18.00 2.65 -3.74
C ALA A 309 18.47 2.10 -5.10
N GLY A 310 17.62 2.19 -6.14
CA GLY A 310 17.96 1.74 -7.49
C GLY A 310 18.67 2.77 -8.37
N GLY A 311 18.58 4.07 -8.05
CA GLY A 311 19.19 5.15 -8.83
C GLY A 311 20.52 5.68 -8.26
N GLY A 312 21.23 4.89 -7.45
CA GLY A 312 22.53 5.24 -6.86
C GLY A 312 23.49 4.07 -6.92
#